data_AF-A0A812L0D4-F1
#
_entry.id   AF-A0A812L0D4-F1
#
_cell.length_a   1.000
_cell.length_b   1.000
_cell.length_c   1.000
_cell.angle_alpha   90.00
_cell.angle_beta   90.00
_cell.angle_gamma   90.00
#
_symmetry.space_group_name_H-M   'P 1'
#
loop_
_entity.id
_entity.type
_entity.pdbx_description
1 polymer ?
#
loop_
_entity_poly.entity_id
_entity_poly.type
_entity_poly.pdbx_seq_one_letter_code
_entity_poly.pdbx_strand_id
1 'polypeptide(L)'
;IGGFVAKPLPRQITGEIRTLHVLGRQDTRVPAKHSLTLAARYAHSRLFVHLGGHSVPSSNVFRSVLREFLLQPKAKCRFDGMQALPVDLQLYCLWSAFLLFVLTSARRLAIRFCAQTRPEQRR
;
A
#
# COMPACT_ATOMS: atom_id res chain seq x y z
N ILE A 1 -15.36 -9.27 25.91
CA ILE A 1 -15.03 -9.97 24.65
C ILE A 1 -15.97 -9.43 23.58
N GLY A 2 -15.53 -8.41 22.84
CA GLY A 2 -16.33 -7.79 21.76
C GLY A 2 -15.81 -8.29 20.43
N GLY A 3 -16.51 -9.25 19.83
CA GLY A 3 -16.13 -9.81 18.54
C GLY A 3 -16.26 -8.78 17.43
N PHE A 4 -15.16 -8.49 16.74
CA PHE A 4 -15.21 -7.79 15.46
C PHE A 4 -15.87 -8.71 14.44
N VAL A 5 -17.18 -8.53 14.23
CA VAL A 5 -17.89 -9.13 13.11
C VAL A 5 -17.35 -8.46 11.85
N ALA A 6 -16.43 -9.16 11.17
CA ALA A 6 -15.97 -8.78 9.84
C ALA A 6 -17.19 -8.79 8.92
N LYS A 7 -17.74 -7.60 8.61
CA LYS A 7 -18.80 -7.48 7.61
C LYS A 7 -18.26 -8.06 6.30
N PRO A 8 -19.00 -8.98 5.65
CA PRO A 8 -18.56 -9.56 4.39
C PRO A 8 -18.27 -8.43 3.40
N LEU A 9 -17.12 -8.52 2.73
CA LEU A 9 -16.73 -7.56 1.70
C LEU A 9 -17.87 -7.49 0.65
N PRO A 10 -18.27 -6.27 0.23
CA PRO A 10 -19.35 -6.13 -0.75
C PRO A 10 -18.99 -6.87 -2.04
N ARG A 11 -19.98 -7.54 -2.66
CA ARG A 11 -19.83 -8.25 -3.94
C ARG A 11 -19.02 -7.39 -4.92
N GLN A 12 -17.90 -7.93 -5.39
CA GLN A 12 -17.08 -7.27 -6.41
C GLN A 12 -17.88 -7.18 -7.72
N ILE A 13 -17.85 -6.00 -8.32
CA ILE A 13 -18.36 -5.75 -9.66
C ILE A 13 -17.24 -6.17 -10.61
N THR A 14 -17.38 -7.37 -11.19
CA THR A 14 -16.36 -8.04 -12.00
C THR A 14 -16.37 -7.64 -13.48
N GLY A 15 -17.02 -6.53 -13.83
CA GLY A 15 -16.99 -5.99 -15.19
C GLY A 15 -15.67 -5.28 -15.51
N GLU A 16 -15.31 -5.21 -16.79
CA GLU A 16 -14.15 -4.47 -17.32
C GLU A 16 -14.29 -2.93 -17.20
N ILE A 17 -15.21 -2.45 -16.37
CA ILE A 17 -15.49 -1.02 -16.19
C ILE A 17 -14.41 -0.45 -15.29
N ARG A 18 -13.63 0.48 -15.85
CA ARG A 18 -12.64 1.24 -15.09
C ARG A 18 -13.32 2.44 -14.43
N THR A 19 -12.95 2.71 -13.19
CA THR A 19 -13.50 3.82 -12.43
C THR A 19 -12.40 4.72 -11.88
N LEU A 20 -12.58 6.03 -12.01
CA LEU A 20 -11.75 7.03 -11.35
C LEU A 20 -12.55 7.65 -10.22
N HIS A 21 -12.10 7.46 -8.98
CA HIS A 21 -12.73 7.99 -7.78
C HIS A 21 -11.98 9.25 -7.35
N VAL A 22 -12.69 10.36 -7.23
CA VAL A 22 -12.14 11.65 -6.79
C VAL A 22 -12.61 11.90 -5.36
N LEU A 23 -11.67 12.23 -4.47
CA LEU A 23 -11.93 12.37 -3.05
C LEU A 23 -11.36 13.67 -2.52
N GLY A 24 -12.23 14.53 -1.99
CA GLY A 24 -11.84 15.72 -1.24
C GLY A 24 -11.51 15.36 0.20
N ARG A 25 -10.31 15.70 0.66
CA ARG A 25 -9.87 15.44 2.05
C ARG A 25 -10.70 16.21 3.07
N GLN A 26 -11.25 17.36 2.67
CA GLN A 26 -12.09 18.23 3.49
C GLN A 26 -13.57 18.15 3.07
N ASP A 27 -13.96 17.11 2.32
CA ASP A 27 -15.35 16.92 1.93
C ASP A 27 -16.22 16.60 3.16
N THR A 28 -17.10 17.52 3.52
CA THR A 28 -18.05 17.38 4.63
C THR A 28 -19.35 16.70 4.22
N ARG A 29 -19.62 16.55 2.91
CA ARG A 29 -20.84 15.92 2.38
C ARG A 29 -20.65 14.43 2.17
N VAL A 30 -19.50 14.02 1.63
CA VAL A 30 -19.21 12.61 1.34
C VAL A 30 -18.01 12.15 2.16
N PRO A 31 -18.23 11.26 3.15
CA PRO A 31 -17.15 10.70 3.94
C PRO A 31 -16.17 9.91 3.08
N ALA A 32 -14.86 10.11 3.31
CA ALA A 32 -13.79 9.40 2.60
C ALA A 32 -13.97 7.88 2.58
N LYS A 33 -14.45 7.32 3.71
CA LYS A 33 -14.73 5.88 3.85
C LYS A 33 -15.72 5.37 2.80
N HIS A 34 -16.68 6.19 2.38
CA HIS A 34 -17.69 5.80 1.39
C HIS A 34 -17.04 5.59 0.02
N SER A 35 -16.25 6.56 -0.47
CA SER A 35 -15.58 6.44 -1.77
C SER A 35 -14.53 5.33 -1.78
N LEU A 36 -13.83 5.09 -0.65
CA LEU A 36 -12.91 3.96 -0.50
C LEU A 36 -13.66 2.61 -0.57
N THR A 37 -14.81 2.52 0.09
CA THR A 37 -15.65 1.31 0.05
C THR A 37 -16.19 1.07 -1.36
N LEU A 38 -16.55 2.15 -2.07
CA LEU A 38 -17.00 2.06 -3.45
C LEU A 38 -15.86 1.61 -4.38
N ALA A 39 -14.67 2.20 -4.25
CA ALA A 39 -13.50 1.86 -5.05
C ALA A 39 -13.09 0.38 -4.88
N ALA A 40 -13.20 -0.16 -3.67
CA ALA A 40 -12.92 -1.56 -3.37
C ALA A 40 -13.89 -2.55 -4.05
N ARG A 41 -15.06 -2.10 -4.52
CA ARG A 41 -16.01 -2.95 -5.25
C ARG A 41 -15.64 -3.13 -6.72
N TYR A 42 -14.91 -2.20 -7.32
CA TYR A 42 -14.54 -2.27 -8.73
C TYR A 42 -13.17 -2.92 -8.88
N ALA A 43 -13.06 -3.88 -9.79
CA ALA A 43 -11.78 -4.55 -10.06
C ALA A 43 -10.71 -3.57 -10.58
N HIS A 44 -11.11 -2.55 -11.33
CA HIS A 44 -10.23 -1.59 -12.00
C HIS A 44 -10.49 -0.15 -11.55
N SER A 45 -10.28 0.15 -10.27
CA SER A 45 -10.44 1.51 -9.74
C SER A 45 -9.11 2.24 -9.56
N ARG A 46 -9.10 3.55 -9.83
CA ARG A 46 -8.03 4.50 -9.48
C ARG A 46 -8.60 5.55 -8.53
N LEU A 47 -7.82 5.95 -7.53
CA LEU A 47 -8.19 6.98 -6.56
C LEU A 47 -7.34 8.23 -6.76
N PHE A 48 -7.99 9.39 -6.77
CA PHE A 48 -7.35 10.71 -6.76
C PHE A 48 -7.84 11.50 -5.54
N VAL A 49 -6.91 11.90 -4.67
CA VAL A 49 -7.22 12.66 -3.45
C VAL A 49 -6.75 14.10 -3.62
N HIS A 50 -7.61 15.06 -3.30
CA HIS A 50 -7.26 16.48 -3.28
C HIS A 50 -7.57 17.10 -1.91
N LEU A 51 -6.97 18.27 -1.63
CA LEU A 51 -7.12 18.93 -0.33
C LEU A 51 -8.44 19.69 -0.16
N GLY A 52 -9.24 19.82 -1.22
CA GLY A 52 -10.49 20.59 -1.20
C GLY A 52 -11.69 19.84 -0.60
N GLY A 53 -12.85 20.48 -0.68
CA GLY A 53 -14.15 19.94 -0.27
C GLY A 53 -14.91 19.24 -1.40
N HIS A 54 -16.24 19.27 -1.35
CA HIS A 54 -17.14 18.58 -2.30
C HIS A 54 -17.20 19.24 -3.68
N SER A 55 -16.14 19.09 -4.47
CA SER A 55 -16.03 19.70 -5.81
C SER A 55 -15.07 18.90 -6.69
N VAL A 56 -15.28 18.99 -8.01
CA VAL A 56 -14.31 18.45 -8.97
C VAL A 56 -13.09 19.38 -9.01
N PRO A 57 -11.87 18.87 -8.78
CA PRO A 57 -10.67 19.70 -8.79
C PRO A 57 -10.45 20.36 -10.16
N SER A 58 -10.10 21.64 -10.17
CA SER A 58 -9.73 22.37 -11.39
C SER A 58 -8.23 22.34 -11.69
N SER A 59 -7.43 21.69 -10.84
CA SER A 59 -5.97 21.70 -10.94
C SER A 59 -5.46 21.03 -12.21
N ASN A 60 -4.36 21.55 -12.75
CA ASN A 60 -3.70 20.95 -13.93
C ASN A 60 -3.27 19.50 -13.66
N VAL A 61 -2.90 19.18 -12.41
CA VAL A 61 -2.58 17.81 -11.99
C VAL A 61 -3.77 16.87 -12.18
N PHE A 62 -4.97 17.28 -11.73
CA PHE A 62 -6.17 16.47 -11.90
C PHE A 62 -6.52 16.28 -13.39
N ARG A 63 -6.42 17.36 -14.18
CA ARG A 63 -6.66 17.29 -15.64
C ARG A 63 -5.71 16.31 -16.33
N SER A 64 -4.44 16.28 -15.94
CA SER A 64 -3.46 15.31 -16.45
C SER A 64 -3.82 13.87 -16.06
N VAL A 65 -4.18 13.63 -14.80
CA VAL A 65 -4.60 12.30 -14.32
C VAL A 65 -5.87 11.83 -15.02
N LEU A 66 -6.85 12.71 -15.21
CA LEU A 66 -8.07 12.41 -15.92
C LEU A 66 -7.78 12.08 -17.39
N ARG A 67 -6.94 12.87 -18.05
CA ARG A 67 -6.52 12.61 -19.43
C ARG A 67 -5.81 11.27 -19.55
N GLU A 68 -4.88 10.97 -18.66
CA GLU A 68 -4.17 9.69 -18.62
C GLU A 68 -5.15 8.52 -18.45
N PHE A 69 -6.08 8.64 -17.50
CA PHE A 69 -7.10 7.62 -17.25
C PHE A 69 -7.99 7.35 -18.47
N LEU A 70 -8.39 8.40 -19.19
CA LEU A 70 -9.21 8.29 -20.41
C LEU A 70 -8.43 7.71 -21.59
N LEU A 71 -7.17 8.09 -21.76
CA LEU A 71 -6.33 7.70 -22.90
C LEU A 71 -5.69 6.32 -22.74
N GLN A 72 -5.56 5.80 -21.53
CA GLN A 72 -5.07 4.43 -21.34
C GLN A 72 -6.07 3.47 -22.03
N PRO A 73 -5.66 2.66 -23.02
CA PRO A 73 -6.48 1.53 -23.47
C PRO A 73 -6.56 0.51 -22.34
N LYS A 74 -7.69 -0.21 -22.20
CA LYS A 74 -8.01 -1.18 -21.12
C LYS A 74 -6.75 -1.76 -20.45
N ALA A 75 -6.30 -1.12 -19.37
CA ALA A 75 -5.08 -1.51 -18.69
C ALA A 75 -5.42 -2.29 -17.42
N LYS A 76 -4.75 -3.44 -17.27
CA LYS A 76 -4.64 -4.23 -16.05
C LYS A 76 -4.49 -3.32 -14.83
N CYS A 77 -5.14 -3.69 -13.73
CA CYS A 77 -5.02 -3.04 -12.43
C CYS A 77 -3.54 -2.69 -12.14
N ARG A 78 -3.19 -1.42 -12.23
CA ARG A 78 -1.94 -0.90 -11.67
C ARG A 78 -2.32 0.09 -10.59
N PHE A 79 -2.10 -0.34 -9.36
CA PHE A 79 -2.01 0.55 -8.21
C PHE A 79 -0.74 1.38 -8.37
N ASP A 80 -0.80 2.48 -9.12
CA ASP A 80 0.23 3.53 -9.05
C ASP A 80 -0.05 4.38 -7.81
N GLY A 81 0.13 3.73 -6.66
CA GLY A 81 0.10 4.37 -5.36
C GLY A 81 1.47 4.92 -5.04
N MET A 82 1.61 6.26 -5.07
CA MET A 82 2.26 6.91 -3.93
C MET A 82 1.32 6.71 -2.74
N GLN A 83 1.42 5.56 -2.08
CA GLN A 83 0.81 5.33 -0.79
C GLN A 83 1.94 5.13 0.21
N ALA A 84 2.01 6.03 1.18
CA ALA A 84 2.64 5.75 2.45
C ALA A 84 2.09 4.40 2.92
N LEU A 85 2.98 3.42 3.04
CA LEU A 85 2.69 2.13 3.65
C LEU A 85 1.94 2.39 4.97
N PRO A 86 0.88 1.61 5.28
CA PRO A 86 0.25 1.71 6.59
C PRO A 86 1.35 1.56 7.65
N VAL A 87 1.32 2.42 8.68
CA VAL A 87 2.38 2.50 9.72
C VAL A 87 2.70 1.12 10.31
N ASP A 88 1.69 0.25 10.39
CA ASP A 88 1.83 -1.14 10.86
C ASP A 88 2.72 -2.01 9.96
N LEU A 89 2.70 -1.82 8.65
CA LEU A 89 3.54 -2.57 7.71
C LEU A 89 4.96 -1.99 7.64
N GLN A 90 5.13 -0.69 7.85
CA GLN A 90 6.47 -0.08 8.01
C GLN A 90 7.15 -0.61 9.27
N LEU A 91 6.41 -0.69 10.39
CA LEU A 91 6.91 -1.24 11.63
C LEU A 91 7.30 -2.72 11.49
N TYR A 92 6.50 -3.51 10.75
CA TYR A 92 6.81 -4.91 10.45
C TYR A 92 8.07 -5.08 9.57
N CYS A 93 8.23 -4.23 8.55
CA CYS A 93 9.43 -4.21 7.71
C CYS A 93 10.69 -3.83 8.51
N LEU A 94 10.59 -2.85 9.41
CA LEU A 94 11.70 -2.46 10.27
C LEU A 94 12.04 -3.55 11.29
N TRP A 95 11.04 -4.20 11.89
CA TRP A 95 11.25 -5.32 12.82
C TRP A 95 11.88 -6.55 12.14
N SER A 96 11.43 -6.90 10.95
CA SER A 96 12.01 -8.01 10.18
C SER A 96 13.43 -7.72 9.72
N ALA A 97 13.73 -6.49 9.29
CA ALA A 97 15.09 -6.06 8.97
C ALA A 97 16.01 -6.10 10.21
N PHE A 98 15.53 -5.66 11.37
CA PHE A 98 16.28 -5.72 12.63
C PHE A 98 16.57 -7.17 13.04
N LEU A 99 15.57 -8.07 12.97
CA LEU A 99 15.76 -9.48 13.27
C LEU A 99 16.80 -10.14 12.35
N LEU A 100 16.75 -9.84 11.05
CA LEU A 100 17.75 -10.31 10.09
C LEU A 100 19.14 -9.76 10.39
N PHE A 101 19.26 -8.50 10.81
CA PHE A 101 20.53 -7.91 11.21
C PHE A 101 21.11 -8.60 12.47
N VAL A 102 20.28 -8.89 13.47
CA VAL A 102 20.69 -9.62 14.68
C VAL A 102 21.15 -11.04 14.33
N LEU A 103 20.37 -11.76 13.51
CA LEU A 103 20.70 -13.13 13.09
C LEU A 103 21.99 -13.19 12.24
N THR A 104 22.17 -12.25 11.33
CA THR A 104 23.39 -12.18 10.51
C THR A 104 24.61 -11.76 11.31
N SER A 105 24.45 -10.86 12.29
CA SER A 105 25.52 -10.46 13.21
C SER A 105 25.92 -11.61 14.14
N ALA A 106 24.95 -12.33 14.70
CA ALA A 106 25.20 -13.53 15.50
C ALA A 106 25.94 -14.61 14.70
N ARG A 107 25.55 -14.83 13.43
CA ARG A 107 26.24 -15.77 12.53
C ARG A 107 27.68 -15.35 12.24
N ARG A 108 27.93 -14.06 11.98
CA ARG A 108 29.30 -13.54 11.77
C ARG A 108 30.16 -13.67 13.04
N LEU A 109 29.59 -13.44 14.21
CA LEU A 109 30.28 -13.59 15.49
C LEU A 109 30.61 -15.06 15.78
N ALA A 110 29.67 -15.97 15.51
CA ALA A 110 29.89 -17.42 15.66
C ALA A 110 30.98 -17.94 14.70
N ILE A 111 31.02 -17.46 13.45
CA ILE A 111 32.09 -17.81 12.50
C ILE A 111 33.45 -17.32 12.98
N ARG A 112 33.54 -16.10 13.52
CA ARG A 112 34.80 -15.56 14.08
C ARG A 112 35.25 -16.35 15.31
N PHE A 113 34.35 -16.69 16.22
CA PHE A 113 34.66 -17.53 17.38
C PHE A 113 35.16 -18.93 16.97
N CYS A 114 34.50 -19.56 15.99
CA CYS A 114 34.88 -20.89 15.50
C CYS A 114 36.20 -20.90 14.71
N ALA A 115 36.55 -19.77 14.07
CA ALA A 115 37.86 -19.59 13.43
C ALA A 115 39.00 -19.41 14.46
N GLN A 116 38.69 -18.87 15.65
CA GLN A 116 39.67 -18.61 16.70
C GLN A 116 40.00 -19.85 17.55
N THR A 117 39.14 -20.87 17.53
CA THR A 117 39.30 -22.11 18.31
C THR A 117 39.85 -23.30 17.51
N ARG A 118 40.36 -23.11 16.29
CA ARG A 118 41.17 -24.15 15.64
C ARG A 118 42.60 -24.07 16.18
N PRO A 119 43.04 -24.98 17.06
CA PRO A 119 44.48 -25.13 17.28
C PRO A 119 45.12 -25.53 15.96
N GLU A 120 46.21 -24.85 15.59
CA GLU A 120 47.18 -25.35 14.62
C GLU A 120 47.54 -26.79 15.02
N GLN A 121 46.91 -27.79 14.41
CA GLN A 121 47.57 -29.08 14.24
C GLN A 121 48.54 -28.94 13.07
N ARG A 122 49.68 -28.31 13.35
CA ARG A 122 50.93 -28.64 12.67
C ARG A 122 51.33 -30.05 13.09
N ARG A 123 51.13 -31.00 12.18
CA ARG A 123 52.12 -32.01 11.74
C ARG A 123 51.43 -33.08 10.92
#